data_AF-A0AAE4A393-F1
#
_entry.id   AF-A0AAE4A393-F1
#
_cell.length_a   1.000
_cell.length_b   1.000
_cell.length_c   1.000
_cell.angle_alpha   90.00
_cell.angle_beta   90.00
_cell.angle_gamma   90.00
#
_symmetry.space_group_name_H-M   'P 1'
#
loop_
_entity.id
_entity.type
_entity.pdbx_description
1 polymer ?
#
loop_
_entity_poly.entity_id
_entity_poly.type
_entity_poly.pdbx_seq_one_letter_code
_entity_poly.pdbx_strand_id
1 'polypeptide(L)'
;MRLGVAQAAAEQLGPERMHRAHGQVLAAFTELIDRGRAAGVMRDDLPRDWLATALLALTHAAGDEVRAGRRDADAAPQPMPHPAARAALSGRRAPSA
;
A
#
# COMPACT_ATOMS: atom_id res chain seq x y z
N MET A 1 15.61 16.92 2.20
CA MET A 1 14.75 15.74 1.94
C MET A 1 13.83 15.60 3.15
N ARG A 2 12.52 15.86 3.02
CA ARG A 2 11.59 15.74 4.16
C ARG A 2 11.30 14.24 4.36
N LEU A 3 11.69 13.72 5.51
CA LEU A 3 11.39 12.34 5.92
C LEU A 3 9.88 12.22 6.04
N GLY A 4 9.27 11.33 5.26
CA GLY A 4 7.85 11.01 5.39
C GLY A 4 7.53 10.56 6.81
N VAL A 5 6.32 10.82 7.30
CA VAL A 5 5.91 10.52 8.69
C VAL A 5 6.16 9.04 9.05
N ALA A 6 6.03 8.14 8.08
CA ALA A 6 6.30 6.72 8.25
C ALA A 6 7.77 6.41 8.56
N GLN A 7 8.71 7.10 7.91
CA GLN A 7 10.14 6.87 8.12
C GLN A 7 10.60 7.48 9.45
N ALA A 8 10.14 8.69 9.77
CA ALA A 8 10.41 9.31 11.07
C ALA A 8 9.84 8.48 12.23
N ALA A 9 8.65 7.89 12.07
CA ALA A 9 8.09 6.98 13.08
C ALA A 9 8.88 5.66 13.18
N ALA A 10 9.45 5.15 12.08
CA ALA A 10 10.24 3.90 12.07
C ALA A 10 11.53 4.05 12.89
N GLU A 11 12.17 5.20 12.78
CA GLU A 11 13.39 5.56 13.52
C GLU A 11 13.13 5.68 15.04
N GLN A 12 11.93 6.09 15.45
CA GLN A 12 11.59 6.35 16.86
C GLN A 12 11.02 5.13 17.60
N LEU A 13 10.21 4.29 16.93
CA LEU A 13 9.47 3.21 17.58
C LEU A 13 10.24 1.88 17.64
N GLY A 14 11.20 1.68 16.74
CA GLY A 14 11.84 0.39 16.51
C GLY A 14 10.94 -0.59 15.75
N PRO A 15 11.51 -1.64 15.12
CA PRO A 15 10.83 -2.48 14.13
C PRO A 15 9.62 -3.23 14.69
N GLU A 16 9.72 -3.82 15.88
CA GLU A 16 8.63 -4.58 16.51
C GLU A 16 7.41 -3.72 16.86
N ARG A 17 7.68 -2.51 17.37
CA ARG A 17 6.64 -1.59 17.81
C ARG A 17 5.96 -0.94 16.59
N MET A 18 6.73 -0.70 15.53
CA MET A 18 6.20 -0.31 14.23
C MET A 18 5.33 -1.43 13.61
N HIS A 19 5.80 -2.67 13.63
CA HIS A 19 5.03 -3.82 13.13
C HIS A 19 3.68 -3.95 13.84
N ARG A 20 3.65 -3.82 15.17
CA ARG A 20 2.41 -3.80 15.94
C ARG A 20 1.50 -2.64 15.57
N ALA A 21 2.05 -1.45 15.36
CA ALA A 21 1.27 -0.27 14.94
C ALA A 21 0.56 -0.48 13.60
N HIS A 22 1.12 -1.32 12.71
CA HIS A 22 0.53 -1.64 11.41
C HIS A 22 -0.25 -2.96 11.38
N GLY A 23 -0.24 -3.75 12.46
CA GLY A 23 -0.85 -5.09 12.47
C GLY A 23 -2.32 -5.10 12.04
N GLN A 24 -3.12 -4.15 12.55
CA GLN A 24 -4.54 -4.07 12.23
C GLN A 24 -4.80 -3.73 10.75
N VAL A 25 -4.08 -2.76 10.20
CA VAL A 25 -4.26 -2.36 8.79
C VAL A 25 -3.73 -3.43 7.84
N LEU A 26 -2.63 -4.10 8.20
CA LEU A 26 -2.09 -5.22 7.42
C LEU A 26 -3.06 -6.41 7.42
N ALA A 27 -3.74 -6.70 8.54
CA ALA A 27 -4.77 -7.73 8.59
C ALA A 27 -5.94 -7.39 7.65
N ALA A 28 -6.44 -6.15 7.68
CA ALA A 28 -7.51 -5.71 6.80
C ALA A 28 -7.13 -5.79 5.31
N PHE A 29 -5.90 -5.40 4.94
CA PHE A 29 -5.40 -5.54 3.57
C PHE A 29 -5.26 -7.00 3.15
N THR A 30 -4.80 -7.85 4.05
CA THR A 30 -4.66 -9.28 3.81
C THR A 30 -6.01 -9.92 3.47
N GLU A 31 -7.06 -9.61 4.22
CA GLU A 31 -8.42 -10.09 3.91
C GLU A 31 -8.94 -9.57 2.57
N LEU A 32 -8.66 -8.31 2.23
CA LEU A 32 -9.05 -7.73 0.94
C LEU A 32 -8.33 -8.43 -0.22
N ILE A 33 -7.04 -8.74 -0.06
CA ILE A 33 -6.24 -9.49 -1.03
C ILE A 33 -6.83 -10.89 -1.22
N ASP A 34 -7.16 -11.59 -0.14
CA ASP A 34 -7.73 -12.94 -0.20
C ASP A 34 -9.08 -12.95 -0.94
N ARG A 35 -9.96 -11.99 -0.65
CA ARG A 35 -11.21 -11.82 -1.42
C ARG A 35 -10.96 -11.49 -2.89
N GLY A 36 -10.01 -10.62 -3.18
CA GLY A 36 -9.64 -10.24 -4.54
C GLY A 36 -9.07 -11.40 -5.35
N ARG A 37 -8.28 -12.28 -4.70
CA ARG A 37 -7.75 -13.52 -5.31
C ARG A 37 -8.84 -14.52 -5.58
N ALA A 38 -9.73 -14.74 -4.61
CA ALA A 38 -10.89 -15.62 -4.78
C ALA A 38 -11.80 -15.16 -5.93
N ALA A 39 -11.91 -13.84 -6.16
CA ALA A 39 -12.65 -13.25 -7.27
C ALA A 39 -11.85 -13.15 -8.60
N GLY A 40 -10.58 -13.55 -8.63
CA GLY A 40 -9.72 -13.47 -9.81
C GLY A 40 -9.35 -12.04 -10.24
N VAL A 41 -9.54 -11.03 -9.38
CA VAL A 41 -9.28 -9.61 -9.69
C VAL A 41 -7.96 -9.10 -9.10
N MET A 42 -7.30 -9.92 -8.27
CA MET A 42 -6.02 -9.62 -7.64
C MET A 42 -4.98 -10.66 -8.05
N ARG A 43 -3.73 -10.23 -8.22
CA ARG A 43 -2.62 -11.13 -8.51
C ARG A 43 -2.34 -12.11 -7.37
N ASP A 44 -1.98 -13.34 -7.72
CA ASP A 44 -1.65 -14.45 -6.82
C ASP A 44 -0.21 -14.96 -6.98
N ASP A 45 0.54 -14.41 -7.93
CA ASP A 45 1.94 -14.76 -8.22
C ASP A 45 2.98 -14.18 -7.25
N LEU A 46 2.54 -13.40 -6.26
CA LEU A 46 3.39 -12.80 -5.22
C LEU A 46 2.91 -13.20 -3.81
N PRO A 47 3.78 -13.21 -2.79
CA PRO A 47 3.37 -13.49 -1.43
C PRO A 47 2.29 -12.49 -0.95
N ARG A 48 1.27 -13.01 -0.25
CA ARG A 48 0.15 -12.21 0.26
C ARG A 48 0.61 -11.05 1.14
N ASP A 49 1.50 -11.36 2.07
CA ASP A 49 1.99 -10.39 3.06
C ASP A 49 2.89 -9.32 2.42
N TRP A 50 3.56 -9.67 1.31
CA TRP A 50 4.30 -8.71 0.49
C TRP A 50 3.36 -7.70 -0.19
N LEU A 51 2.23 -8.16 -0.75
CA LEU A 51 1.22 -7.27 -1.34
C LEU A 51 0.60 -6.35 -0.29
N ALA A 52 0.29 -6.87 0.91
CA ALA A 52 -0.23 -6.06 2.01
C ALA A 52 0.76 -4.96 2.43
N THR A 53 2.05 -5.29 2.49
CA THR A 53 3.12 -4.33 2.79
C THR A 53 3.25 -3.27 1.70
N ALA A 54 3.16 -3.66 0.43
CA ALA A 54 3.19 -2.71 -0.69
C ALA A 54 2.00 -1.73 -0.66
N LEU A 55 0.80 -2.20 -0.35
CA LEU A 55 -0.39 -1.35 -0.18
C LEU A 55 -0.22 -0.35 0.97
N LEU A 56 0.35 -0.78 2.08
CA LEU A 56 0.66 0.09 3.21
C LEU A 56 1.68 1.18 2.84
N ALA A 57 2.74 0.82 2.11
CA ALA A 57 3.72 1.78 1.62
C ALA A 57 3.10 2.83 0.68
N LEU A 58 2.24 2.40 -0.25
CA LEU A 58 1.50 3.30 -1.14
C LEU A 58 0.57 4.24 -0.38
N THR A 59 -0.08 3.75 0.68
CA THR A 59 -0.95 4.56 1.56
C THR A 59 -0.16 5.69 2.23
N HIS A 60 1.04 5.39 2.75
CA HIS A 60 1.92 6.42 3.32
C HIS A 60 2.37 7.44 2.28
N ALA A 61 2.81 6.97 1.11
CA ALA A 61 3.22 7.86 0.02
C ALA A 61 2.08 8.80 -0.41
N ALA A 62 0.85 8.28 -0.55
CA ALA A 62 -0.32 9.09 -0.85
C ALA A 62 -0.60 10.14 0.25
N GLY A 63 -0.48 9.74 1.53
CA GLY A 63 -0.60 10.67 2.65
C GLY A 63 0.45 11.78 2.62
N ASP A 64 1.68 11.48 2.22
CA ASP A 64 2.75 12.46 2.09
C ASP A 64 2.53 13.42 0.91
N GLU A 65 1.97 12.95 -0.21
CA GLU A 65 1.55 13.81 -1.34
C GLU A 65 0.47 14.80 -0.93
N VAL A 66 -0.52 14.34 -0.14
CA VAL A 66 -1.60 15.19 0.40
C VAL A 66 -1.03 16.22 1.37
N ARG A 67 -0.20 15.81 2.33
CA ARG A 67 0.45 16.74 3.28
C ARG A 67 1.34 17.77 2.59
N ALA A 68 1.94 17.39 1.45
CA ALA A 68 2.75 18.30 0.66
C ALA A 68 1.91 19.23 -0.25
N GLY A 69 0.58 19.15 -0.21
CA GLY A 69 -0.32 19.96 -1.04
C GLY A 69 -0.26 19.61 -2.54
N ARG A 70 0.35 18.47 -2.89
CA ARG A 70 0.42 18.00 -4.29
C ARG A 70 -0.84 17.25 -4.71
N ARG A 71 -1.67 16.83 -3.74
CA ARG A 71 -2.98 16.22 -3.95
C ARG A 71 -4.01 16.77 -2.98
N ASP A 72 -5.22 16.92 -3.49
CA ASP A 72 -6.39 17.24 -2.70
C ASP A 72 -6.80 16.02 -1.85
N ALA A 73 -7.12 16.26 -0.58
CA ALA A 73 -7.59 15.25 0.36
C ALA A 73 -9.09 14.95 0.17
N ASP A 74 -9.85 15.93 -0.33
CA ASP A 74 -11.31 15.89 -0.52
C ASP A 74 -11.72 15.59 -1.97
N ALA A 75 -10.76 15.60 -2.90
CA ALA A 75 -10.90 14.71 -4.04
C ALA A 75 -11.13 13.35 -3.41
N ALA A 76 -12.35 12.81 -3.57
CA ALA A 76 -12.69 11.48 -3.09
C ALA A 76 -11.51 10.52 -3.37
N PRO A 77 -11.40 9.36 -2.72
CA PRO A 77 -10.71 8.26 -3.36
C PRO A 77 -11.48 7.93 -4.64
N GLN A 78 -11.33 8.79 -5.68
CA GLN A 78 -11.31 8.43 -7.07
C GLN A 78 -10.51 7.14 -7.02
N PRO A 79 -11.14 5.99 -7.32
CA PRO A 79 -10.53 4.68 -7.10
C PRO A 79 -9.16 4.76 -7.71
N MET A 80 -8.09 4.79 -6.89
CA MET A 80 -6.75 5.27 -7.28
C MET A 80 -6.58 5.21 -8.80
N PRO A 81 -6.85 6.30 -9.56
CA PRO A 81 -6.95 6.17 -11.01
C PRO A 81 -5.57 6.03 -11.64
N HIS A 82 -4.52 5.92 -10.82
CA HIS A 82 -3.17 5.72 -11.31
C HIS A 82 -3.10 4.33 -11.94
N PRO A 83 -2.96 4.24 -13.28
CA PRO A 83 -2.93 2.97 -13.99
C PRO A 83 -1.84 2.05 -13.45
N ALA A 84 -0.76 2.61 -12.90
CA ALA A 84 0.32 1.82 -12.30
C ALA A 84 -0.06 1.15 -10.98
N ALA A 85 -0.90 1.74 -10.12
CA ALA A 85 -1.34 1.10 -8.88
C ALA A 85 -2.26 -0.09 -9.20
N ARG A 86 -3.20 0.13 -10.12
CA ARG A 86 -4.06 -0.94 -10.64
C ARG A 86 -3.26 -2.00 -11.39
N ALA A 87 -2.30 -1.63 -12.24
CA ALA A 87 -1.45 -2.59 -12.94
C ALA A 87 -0.49 -3.36 -12.02
N ALA A 88 -0.04 -2.76 -10.91
CA ALA A 88 0.81 -3.43 -9.93
C ALA A 88 0.05 -4.52 -9.15
N LEU A 89 -1.25 -4.31 -8.93
CA LEU A 89 -2.12 -5.16 -8.11
C LEU A 89 -2.99 -6.13 -8.94
N SER A 90 -3.46 -5.70 -10.11
CA SER A 90 -4.23 -6.49 -11.06
C SER A 90 -3.26 -7.18 -12.02
N GLY A 91 -3.02 -8.47 -11.76
CA GLY A 91 -1.95 -9.27 -12.36
C GLY A 91 -1.73 -9.05 -13.86
N ARG A 92 -0.53 -8.56 -14.18
CA ARG A 92 0.25 -9.01 -15.33
C ARG A 92 1.67 -9.27 -14.84
N ARG A 93 2.23 -10.42 -15.21
CA ARG A 93 3.69 -10.61 -15.15
C ARG A 93 4.36 -9.48 -15.94
N ALA A 94 5.41 -8.88 -15.39
CA ALA A 94 6.38 -8.22 -16.26
C ALA A 94 7.01 -9.31 -17.13
N PRO A 95 7.21 -9.11 -18.44
CA PRO A 95 7.95 -10.07 -19.25
C PRO A 95 9.33 -10.25 -18.62
N SER A 96 9.75 -11.51 -18.42
CA SER A 96 11.10 -11.81 -17.97
C SER A 96 12.09 -11.22 -18.97
N ALA A 97 13.01 -10.39 -18.49
CA ALA A 97 14.17 -9.93 -19.24
C ALA A 97 15.20 -11.06 -19.37
#